data_AF-A0A554GHQ1-F1
#
_entry.id   AF-A0A554GHQ1-F1
#
_cell.length_a   1.000
_cell.length_b   1.000
_cell.length_c   1.000
_cell.angle_alpha   90.00
_cell.angle_beta   90.00
_cell.angle_gamma   90.00
#
_symmetry.space_group_name_H-M   'P 1'
#
loop_
_entity.id
_entity.type
_entity.pdbx_description
1 polymer ?
#
loop_
_entity_poly.entity_id
_entity_poly.type
_entity_poly.pdbx_seq_one_letter_code
_entity_poly.pdbx_strand_id
1 'polypeptide(L)' 'MKSLSLRIAERVIQSAKPESSLAHRAVMIIHRSEIEDAVQRGCSLLSIWKTLSEEGVINFGYQAFRRYARVLINADNKTH' A
#
# COMPACT_ATOMS: atom_id res chain seq x y z
N MET A 1 -19.69 2.02 -1.33
CA MET A 1 -19.38 3.35 -1.89
C MET A 1 -17.86 3.56 -1.80
N LYS A 2 -17.19 4.08 -2.83
CA LYS A 2 -15.74 4.31 -2.77
C LYS A 2 -15.42 5.47 -1.79
N SER A 3 -14.43 5.30 -0.92
CA SER A 3 -14.00 6.34 0.01
C SER A 3 -13.31 7.50 -0.73
N LEU A 4 -13.27 8.68 -0.08
CA LEU A 4 -12.55 9.84 -0.62
C LEU A 4 -11.06 9.52 -0.84
N SER A 5 -10.43 8.82 0.11
CA SER A 5 -9.02 8.42 0.02
C SER A 5 -8.76 7.53 -1.20
N LEU A 6 -9.66 6.59 -1.49
CA LEU A 6 -9.53 5.72 -2.66
C LEU A 6 -9.65 6.51 -3.97
N ARG A 7 -10.62 7.43 -4.05
CA ARG A 7 -10.80 8.31 -5.22
C ARG A 7 -9.61 9.23 -5.45
N ILE A 8 -8.99 9.74 -4.39
CA ILE A 8 -7.76 10.54 -4.47
C ILE A 8 -6.61 9.68 -4.98
N ALA A 9 -6.44 8.48 -4.44
CA ALA A 9 -5.39 7.56 -4.87
C ALA A 9 -5.52 7.20 -6.36
N GLU A 10 -6.74 6.84 -6.81
CA GLU A 10 -7.02 6.56 -8.23
C GLU A 10 -6.62 7.74 -9.13
N ARG A 11 -6.93 8.97 -8.72
CA ARG A 11 -6.54 10.18 -9.48
C ARG A 11 -5.02 10.39 -9.49
N VAL A 12 -4.33 10.09 -8.40
CA VAL A 12 -2.87 10.18 -8.33
C VAL A 12 -2.22 9.17 -9.26
N ILE A 13 -2.70 7.92 -9.32
CA ILE A 13 -2.19 6.90 -10.26
C ILE A 13 -2.29 7.37 -11.72
N GLN A 14 -3.37 8.09 -12.06
CA GLN A 14 -3.60 8.58 -13.42
C GLN A 14 -2.75 9.81 -13.81
N SER A 15 -2.26 10.59 -12.84
CA SER A 15 -1.66 11.90 -13.09
C SER A 15 -0.19 12.02 -12.68
N ALA A 16 0.27 11.18 -11.74
CA ALA A 16 1.63 11.21 -11.24
C ALA A 16 2.54 10.27 -12.03
N LYS A 17 3.85 10.54 -11.97
CA LYS A 17 4.86 9.60 -12.49
C LYS A 17 4.84 8.29 -11.69
N PRO A 18 4.89 7.11 -12.34
CA PRO A 18 4.82 5.81 -11.66
C PRO A 18 5.88 5.61 -10.57
N GLU A 19 7.06 6.18 -10.75
CA GLU A 19 8.21 6.13 -9.81
C GLU A 19 8.14 7.15 -8.67
N SER A 20 7.13 8.01 -8.66
CA SER A 20 6.98 9.05 -7.64
C SER A 20 6.50 8.48 -6.31
N SER A 21 6.94 9.09 -5.21
CA SER A 21 6.49 8.74 -3.86
C SER A 21 4.97 8.89 -3.69
N LEU A 22 4.34 9.78 -4.46
CA LEU A 22 2.89 9.96 -4.51
C LEU A 22 2.19 8.76 -5.15
N ALA A 23 2.68 8.28 -6.30
CA ALA A 23 2.16 7.07 -6.94
C ALA A 23 2.31 5.85 -6.03
N HIS A 24 3.47 5.67 -5.39
CA HIS A 24 3.69 4.57 -4.45
C HIS A 24 2.69 4.61 -3.27
N ARG A 25 2.43 5.80 -2.71
CA ARG A 25 1.41 5.97 -1.66
C ARG A 25 0.01 5.63 -2.16
N ALA A 26 -0.33 6.04 -3.37
CA ALA A 26 -1.63 5.76 -3.96
C ALA A 26 -1.85 4.25 -4.14
N VAL A 27 -0.85 3.51 -4.64
CA VAL A 27 -0.88 2.04 -4.71
C VAL A 27 -1.12 1.43 -3.32
N MET A 28 -0.38 1.89 -2.30
CA MET A 28 -0.57 1.40 -0.92
C MET A 28 -1.97 1.67 -0.36
N ILE A 29 -2.61 2.80 -0.75
CA ILE A 29 -3.99 3.11 -0.34
C ILE A 29 -5.00 2.20 -1.05
N ILE A 30 -4.80 1.95 -2.33
CA ILE A 30 -5.68 1.09 -3.14
C ILE A 30 -5.66 -0.34 -2.59
N HIS A 31 -4.48 -0.88 -2.30
CA HIS A 31 -4.29 -2.24 -1.79
C HIS A 31 -4.30 -2.33 -0.25
N ARG A 32 -4.72 -1.26 0.43
CA ARG A 32 -4.64 -1.18 1.89
C ARG A 32 -5.32 -2.36 2.59
N SER A 33 -6.55 -2.68 2.20
CA SER A 33 -7.34 -3.73 2.85
C SER A 33 -6.72 -5.12 2.66
N GLU A 34 -6.14 -5.38 1.50
CA GLU A 34 -5.48 -6.64 1.17
C GLU A 34 -4.18 -6.80 1.96
N ILE A 35 -3.39 -5.73 2.06
CA ILE A 35 -2.16 -5.71 2.85
C ILE A 35 -2.47 -5.87 4.35
N GLU A 36 -3.51 -5.21 4.86
CA GLU A 36 -3.94 -5.33 6.26
C GLU A 36 -4.42 -6.75 6.59
N ASP A 37 -5.26 -7.38 5.75
CA ASP A 37 -5.71 -8.76 5.95
C ASP A 37 -4.52 -9.75 5.94
N ALA A 38 -3.58 -9.62 5.01
CA ALA A 38 -2.39 -10.47 4.96
C ALA A 38 -1.52 -10.31 6.23
N VAL A 39 -1.34 -9.09 6.72
CA VAL A 39 -0.63 -8.82 7.98
C VAL A 39 -1.35 -9.46 9.17
N GLN A 40 -2.68 -9.33 9.25
CA GLN A 40 -3.49 -9.92 10.31
C GLN A 40 -3.44 -11.46 10.30
N ARG A 41 -3.29 -12.07 9.12
CA ARG A 41 -3.08 -13.53 8.95
C ARG A 41 -1.65 -13.99 9.25
N GLY A 42 -0.75 -13.09 9.63
CA GLY A 42 0.63 -13.41 10.01
C GLY A 42 1.60 -13.51 8.85
N CYS A 43 1.23 -13.04 7.64
CA CYS A 43 2.16 -12.99 6.53
C CYS A 43 3.27 -11.95 6.79
N SER A 44 4.52 -12.30 6.46
CA SER A 44 5.64 -11.38 6.60
C SER A 44 5.52 -10.22 5.58
N LEU A 45 5.94 -9.01 5.96
CA LEU A 45 5.97 -7.86 5.04
C LEU A 45 6.81 -8.13 3.78
N LEU A 46 7.85 -8.96 3.91
CA LEU A 46 8.68 -9.35 2.77
C LEU A 46 7.91 -10.25 1.81
N SER A 47 7.16 -11.23 2.33
CA SER A 47 6.33 -12.12 1.53
C SER A 47 5.25 -11.34 0.79
N ILE A 48 4.54 -10.43 1.49
CA ILE A 48 3.50 -9.59 0.90
C ILE A 48 4.08 -8.72 -0.22
N TRP A 49 5.19 -8.02 0.04
CA TRP A 49 5.84 -7.20 -0.97
C TRP A 49 6.29 -8.02 -2.18
N LYS A 50 6.87 -9.20 -1.95
CA LYS A 50 7.36 -10.07 -3.02
C LYS A 50 6.21 -10.52 -3.92
N THR A 51 5.10 -11.00 -3.34
CA THR A 51 3.90 -11.39 -4.09
C THR A 51 3.37 -10.24 -4.94
N LEU A 52 3.13 -9.06 -4.33
CA LEU A 52 2.61 -7.89 -5.06
C LEU A 52 3.59 -7.38 -6.13
N SER A 53 4.90 -7.51 -5.92
CA SER A 53 5.91 -7.14 -6.91
C SER A 53 5.97 -8.13 -8.06
N GLU A 54 5.86 -9.43 -7.80
CA GLU A 54 5.85 -10.49 -8.82
C GLU A 54 4.58 -10.44 -9.67
N GLU A 55 3.45 -10.05 -9.08
CA GLU A 55 2.17 -9.81 -9.77
C GLU A 55 2.12 -8.48 -10.54
N GLY A 56 3.14 -7.62 -10.39
CA GLY A 56 3.21 -6.32 -11.06
C GLY A 56 2.29 -5.25 -10.44
N VAL A 57 1.69 -5.52 -9.28
CA VAL A 57 0.88 -4.56 -8.51
C VAL A 57 1.75 -3.42 -7.97
N ILE A 58 2.97 -3.74 -7.56
CA ILE A 58 3.94 -2.79 -7.01
C ILE A 58 5.18 -2.74 -7.89
N ASN A 59 5.62 -1.52 -8.22
CA ASN A 59 6.81 -1.26 -9.03
C ASN A 59 7.97 -0.63 -8.21
N PHE A 60 7.88 -0.63 -6.87
CA PHE A 60 8.86 0.02 -5.99
C PHE A 60 9.46 -0.94 -4.97
N GLY A 61 10.67 -0.60 -4.53
CA GLY A 61 11.48 -1.47 -3.68
C GLY A 61 10.91 -1.69 -2.27
N TYR A 62 11.32 -2.82 -1.68
CA TYR A 62 10.90 -3.28 -0.36
C TYR A 62 11.04 -2.23 0.76
N GLN A 63 12.09 -1.40 0.73
CA GLN A 63 12.29 -0.37 1.75
C GLN A 63 11.16 0.69 1.74
N ALA A 64 10.71 1.11 0.55
CA ALA A 64 9.60 2.05 0.42
C ALA A 64 8.28 1.41 0.86
N PHE A 65 8.05 0.15 0.46
CA PHE A 65 6.89 -0.64 0.92
C PHE A 65 6.83 -0.71 2.44
N ARG A 66 7.92 -1.15 3.09
CA ARG A 66 7.99 -1.32 4.54
C ARG A 66 7.75 -0.01 5.29
N ARG A 67 8.20 1.13 4.75
CA ARG A 67 7.93 2.45 5.32
C ARG A 67 6.43 2.75 5.32
N TYR A 68 5.73 2.49 4.22
CA TYR A 68 4.30 2.73 4.14
C TYR A 68 3.49 1.72 4.95
N ALA A 69 3.84 0.43 4.89
CA ALA A 69 3.18 -0.61 5.68
C ALA A 69 3.23 -0.32 7.19
N ARG A 70 4.37 0.19 7.70
CA ARG A 70 4.47 0.63 9.11
C ARG A 70 3.52 1.77 9.47
N VAL A 71 3.31 2.72 8.57
CA VAL A 71 2.35 3.82 8.80
C VAL A 71 0.93 3.29 8.84
N LEU A 72 0.59 2.31 7.99
CA LEU A 72 -0.72 1.64 7.99
C LEU A 72 -0.95 0.89 9.31
N ILE A 73 -0.01 0.03 9.70
CA ILE A 73 -0.09 -0.78 10.93
C ILE A 73 -0.16 0.12 12.18
N ASN A 74 0.63 1.19 12.24
CA ASN A 74 0.65 2.08 13.40
C ASN A 74 -0.57 3.01 13.48
N ALA A 75 -1.29 3.24 12.37
CA ALA A 75 -2.53 4.01 12.39
C ALA A 75 -3.69 3.19 12.98
N ASP A 76 -3.69 1.88 12.81
CA ASP A 76 -4.68 0.95 13.38
C ASP A 76 -4.57 0.87 14.91
N ASN A 77 -3.33 0.79 15.43
CA ASN A 77 -3.01 0.71 16.87
C ASN A 77 -3.31 1.98 17.70
N LYS A 78 -3.85 3.05 17.09
CA LYS A 78 -4.23 4.28 17.80
C LYS A 78 -5.74 4.44 18.01
N THR A 79 -6.54 3.43 17.64
CA THR A 79 -8.01 3.48 17.72
C THR A 79 -8.59 2.53 18.77
N HIS A 80 -7.79 2.14 19.77
CA HIS A 80 -8.23 1.34 20.92
C HIS A 80 -7.86 2.02 22.24
#